data_AF-Q9AJL1-F1
#
_entry.id   AF-Q9AJL1-F1
#
_cell.length_a   1.000
_cell.length_b   1.000
_cell.length_c   1.000
_cell.angle_alpha   90.00
_cell.angle_beta   90.00
_cell.angle_gamma   90.00
#
_symmetry.space_group_name_H-M   'P 1'
#
loop_
_entity.id
_entity.type
_entity.pdbx_description
1 polymer ?
#
loop_
_entity_poly.entity_id
_entity_poly.type
_entity_poly.pdbx_seq_one_letter_code
_entity_poly.pdbx_strand_id
1 'polypeptide(L)'
;DKDSYKVSGGLHGVGVSCVNALSEHLKATVYREGKIWEQEYERGKTMYPVKVVGESDKTGTIVTFKPDPQIFQQTLEYNYDTLASRMRELAYLNRGITVHLVDRRNKKEDGSFEGETFHSEEGLSEFVKFLDGNREPLMNDVISFEGEKNGVPVEVAMVYNTSYAENLHSYVNNINTHEGGTHLSGFRRGLTHTLKKYADSSGMLDKLKFDISGDDFREGLTAIVSVKVAEPQFEGQTKTKLGNREVSASVSQAVSEMLTDYLEEHPEDAKTIVQKVILAAQARHAAQKAREMVQRKTVMSIGGLPGKLSDCSEQDPEKCELYLVEGDSAGGTAKAGRDRNFQAILPLRGKILNVEKAMQHKVFENEEIKNIFTALGVTIGTEEDPRALNLSKLRYHKIVIMCDADIDGSHIATLILTFFFRYMRELVENGHVYIATPPLYLVKKGAKKQYAWSDKERDAIISEFGENSKIQRY
;
A
#
# COMPACT_ATOMS: atom_id res chain seq x y z
N ASP A 1 10.66 -23.06 27.17
CA ASP A 1 11.62 -21.97 27.43
C ASP A 1 10.95 -20.71 28.00
N LYS A 2 10.00 -20.87 28.95
CA LYS A 2 9.23 -19.74 29.51
C LYS A 2 10.02 -18.92 30.54
N ASP A 3 11.04 -19.52 31.16
CA ASP A 3 11.89 -18.87 32.15
C ASP A 3 13.01 -18.02 31.51
N SER A 4 13.31 -18.25 30.23
CA SER A 4 14.44 -17.62 29.52
C SER A 4 14.07 -16.29 28.83
N TYR A 5 12.82 -16.12 28.39
CA TYR A 5 12.36 -14.92 27.67
C TYR A 5 11.02 -14.40 28.19
N LYS A 6 11.04 -13.24 28.86
CA LYS A 6 9.84 -12.56 29.40
C LYS A 6 8.89 -12.06 28.30
N VAL A 7 9.44 -11.58 27.18
CA VAL A 7 8.69 -11.17 25.99
C VAL A 7 9.52 -11.55 24.75
N SER A 8 8.92 -12.24 23.78
CA SER A 8 9.57 -12.53 22.51
C SER A 8 8.55 -12.67 21.37
N GLY A 9 8.94 -12.33 20.14
CA GLY A 9 8.10 -12.56 18.97
C GLY A 9 8.10 -14.04 18.52
N GLY A 10 9.12 -14.81 18.90
CA GLY A 10 9.36 -16.17 18.46
C GLY A 10 8.84 -17.24 19.41
N LEU A 11 7.52 -17.48 19.45
CA LEU A 11 6.93 -18.46 20.38
C LEU A 11 7.07 -19.93 19.99
N HIS A 12 7.18 -20.23 18.69
CA HIS A 12 7.04 -21.61 18.19
C HIS A 12 8.35 -22.41 18.14
N GLY A 13 9.51 -21.78 18.36
CA GLY A 13 10.82 -22.46 18.36
C GLY A 13 11.29 -23.04 17.02
N VAL A 14 10.45 -23.02 15.97
CA VAL A 14 10.76 -23.64 14.67
C VAL A 14 11.42 -22.71 13.64
N GLY A 15 11.55 -21.41 13.93
CA GLY A 15 12.00 -20.42 12.94
C GLY A 15 13.39 -20.73 12.39
N VAL A 16 14.38 -20.86 13.27
CA VAL A 16 15.77 -21.16 12.87
C VAL A 16 15.93 -22.58 12.29
N SER A 17 15.11 -23.54 12.72
CA SER A 17 15.13 -24.89 12.12
C SER A 17 14.61 -24.89 10.68
N CYS A 18 13.61 -24.06 10.35
CA CYS A 18 13.17 -23.89 8.97
C CYS A 18 14.29 -23.26 8.12
N VAL A 19 14.96 -22.22 8.62
CA VAL A 19 16.11 -21.62 7.92
C VAL A 19 17.19 -22.66 7.66
N ASN A 20 17.51 -23.49 8.67
CA ASN A 20 18.48 -24.57 8.53
C ASN A 20 18.07 -25.63 7.48
N ALA A 21 16.81 -26.07 7.50
CA ALA A 21 16.29 -27.06 6.57
C ALA A 21 16.25 -26.55 5.12
N LEU A 22 16.05 -25.25 4.93
CA LEU A 22 15.96 -24.59 3.61
C LEU A 22 17.31 -24.02 3.12
N SER A 23 18.40 -24.28 3.84
CA SER A 23 19.74 -23.83 3.47
C SER A 23 20.57 -24.99 2.94
N GLU A 24 21.33 -24.76 1.87
CA GLU A 24 22.37 -25.69 1.44
C GLU A 24 23.41 -25.87 2.55
N HIS A 25 23.83 -24.77 3.18
CA HIS A 25 24.76 -24.77 4.30
C HIS A 25 24.37 -23.73 5.34
N LEU A 26 24.50 -24.08 6.62
CA LEU A 26 24.35 -23.17 7.75
C LEU A 26 25.48 -23.39 8.76
N LYS A 27 26.07 -22.30 9.24
CA LYS A 27 27.08 -22.26 10.29
C LYS A 27 26.62 -21.38 11.44
N ALA A 28 26.63 -21.93 12.65
CA ALA A 28 26.38 -21.21 13.89
C ALA A 28 27.68 -21.14 14.72
N THR A 29 28.09 -19.93 15.08
CA THR A 29 29.24 -19.67 15.97
C THR A 29 28.73 -18.97 17.22
N VAL A 30 28.89 -19.59 18.39
CA VAL A 30 28.38 -19.09 19.67
C VAL A 30 29.53 -18.75 20.60
N TYR A 31 29.55 -17.52 21.10
CA TYR A 31 30.51 -17.06 22.10
C TYR A 31 29.83 -17.10 23.46
N ARG A 32 30.25 -18.04 24.33
CA ARG A 32 29.65 -18.24 25.66
C ARG A 32 30.62 -18.96 26.58
N GLU A 33 30.62 -18.60 27.86
CA GLU A 33 31.42 -19.26 28.91
C GLU A 33 32.92 -19.30 28.60
N GLY A 34 33.48 -18.19 28.10
CA GLY A 34 34.90 -18.09 27.77
C GLY A 34 35.32 -18.82 26.48
N LYS A 35 34.38 -19.42 25.75
CA LYS A 35 34.64 -20.32 24.63
C LYS A 35 33.92 -19.90 23.35
N ILE A 36 34.52 -20.26 22.22
CA ILE A 36 33.93 -20.18 20.89
C ILE A 36 33.44 -21.58 20.51
N TRP A 37 32.14 -21.74 20.41
CA TRP A 37 31.48 -22.98 19.99
C TRP A 37 31.08 -22.87 18.52
N GLU A 38 31.31 -23.93 17.76
CA GLU A 38 30.99 -23.99 16.33
C GLU A 38 30.15 -25.21 16.00
N GLN A 39 29.15 -25.01 15.15
CA GLN A 39 28.37 -26.09 14.55
C GLN A 39 27.98 -25.77 13.11
N GLU A 40 28.12 -26.77 12.23
CA GLU A 40 27.75 -26.68 10.83
C GLU A 40 26.69 -27.72 10.46
N TYR A 41 25.85 -27.31 9.51
CA TYR A 41 24.75 -28.09 9.00
C TYR A 41 24.74 -28.03 7.47
N GLU A 42 24.37 -29.14 6.85
CA GLU A 42 24.12 -29.23 5.42
C GLU A 42 22.68 -29.72 5.20
N ARG A 43 21.84 -28.89 4.58
CA ARG A 43 20.41 -29.20 4.32
C ARG A 43 19.69 -29.72 5.57
N GLY A 44 19.86 -29.01 6.68
CA GLY A 44 19.27 -29.32 7.99
C GLY A 44 19.98 -30.43 8.80
N LYS A 45 20.93 -31.16 8.23
CA LYS A 45 21.64 -32.25 8.94
C LYS A 45 22.92 -31.75 9.59
N THR A 46 23.15 -32.13 10.84
CA THR A 46 24.41 -31.83 11.55
C THR A 46 25.58 -32.55 10.88
N MET A 47 26.65 -31.81 10.56
CA MET A 47 27.86 -32.37 9.95
C MET A 47 28.75 -33.08 10.96
N TYR A 48 28.77 -32.60 12.21
CA TYR A 48 29.56 -33.12 13.32
C TYR A 48 28.90 -32.72 14.66
N PRO A 49 29.33 -33.28 15.81
CA PRO A 49 28.93 -32.77 17.13
C PRO A 49 29.53 -31.39 17.41
N VAL A 50 28.79 -30.53 18.14
CA VAL A 50 29.25 -29.18 18.51
C VAL A 50 30.66 -29.24 19.12
N LYS A 51 31.56 -28.40 18.62
CA LYS A 51 32.97 -28.39 19.02
C LYS A 51 33.41 -27.00 19.50
N VAL A 52 34.40 -26.98 20.38
CA VAL A 52 35.09 -25.75 20.78
C VAL A 52 36.18 -25.46 19.74
N VAL A 53 36.20 -24.25 19.19
CA VAL A 53 37.18 -23.82 18.17
C VAL A 53 38.15 -22.75 18.67
N GLY A 54 37.95 -22.28 19.90
CA GLY A 54 38.83 -21.30 20.53
C GLY A 54 38.27 -20.77 21.85
N GLU A 55 38.99 -19.80 22.40
CA GLU A 55 38.59 -19.05 23.60
C GLU A 55 38.16 -17.64 23.20
N SER A 56 37.27 -17.04 23.99
CA SER A 56 36.76 -15.68 23.76
C SER A 56 36.26 -15.06 25.05
N ASP A 57 36.55 -13.77 25.24
CA ASP A 57 36.00 -12.91 26.29
C ASP A 57 34.63 -12.31 25.93
N LYS A 58 34.23 -12.38 24.66
CA LYS A 58 32.94 -11.90 24.15
C LYS A 58 31.79 -12.87 24.41
N THR A 59 30.57 -12.34 24.40
CA THR A 59 29.32 -13.12 24.35
C THR A 59 28.50 -12.74 23.13
N GLY A 60 27.88 -13.71 22.45
CA GLY A 60 27.06 -13.45 21.28
C GLY A 60 26.89 -14.66 20.37
N THR A 61 26.23 -14.48 19.24
CA THR A 61 26.03 -15.56 18.26
C THR A 61 26.09 -14.99 16.86
N ILE A 62 26.82 -15.68 15.98
CA ILE A 62 26.88 -15.41 14.55
C ILE A 62 26.22 -16.60 13.85
N VAL A 63 25.23 -16.31 13.01
CA VAL A 63 24.61 -17.31 12.13
C VAL A 63 24.88 -16.89 10.70
N THR A 64 25.48 -17.79 9.93
CA THR A 64 25.72 -17.61 8.50
C THR A 64 25.03 -18.75 7.78
N PHE A 65 24.25 -18.45 6.75
CA PHE A 65 23.54 -19.48 5.99
C PHE A 65 23.49 -19.11 4.51
N LYS A 66 23.35 -20.13 3.67
CA LYS A 66 23.22 -20.01 2.22
C LYS A 66 21.95 -20.76 1.79
N PRO A 67 20.95 -20.08 1.19
CA PRO A 67 19.72 -20.72 0.71
C PRO A 67 19.99 -21.87 -0.27
N ASP A 68 19.19 -22.94 -0.22
CA ASP A 68 19.36 -24.07 -1.12
C ASP A 68 18.82 -23.75 -2.54
N PRO A 69 19.67 -23.74 -3.59
CA PRO A 69 19.24 -23.50 -4.97
C PRO A 69 18.30 -24.58 -5.52
N GLN A 70 18.24 -25.77 -4.90
CA GLN A 70 17.28 -26.81 -5.30
C GLN A 70 15.86 -26.47 -4.90
N ILE A 71 15.68 -25.67 -3.84
CA ILE A 71 14.39 -25.27 -3.31
C ILE A 71 13.98 -23.90 -3.88
N PHE A 72 14.88 -22.92 -3.82
CA PHE A 72 14.63 -21.56 -4.30
C PHE A 72 15.06 -21.39 -5.75
N GLN A 73 14.12 -21.62 -6.67
CA GLN A 73 14.39 -21.59 -8.12
C GLN A 73 14.19 -20.20 -8.76
N GLN A 74 13.36 -19.34 -8.16
CA GLN A 74 13.01 -18.04 -8.74
C GLN A 74 14.05 -16.96 -8.47
N THR A 75 14.56 -16.89 -7.24
CA THR A 75 15.61 -15.94 -6.84
C THR A 75 16.43 -16.50 -5.70
N LEU A 76 17.73 -16.27 -5.76
CA LEU A 76 18.70 -16.52 -4.69
C LEU A 76 19.38 -15.23 -4.22
N GLU A 77 19.13 -14.13 -4.93
CA GLU A 77 19.73 -12.85 -4.62
C GLU A 77 18.83 -12.08 -3.66
N TYR A 78 19.41 -11.69 -2.53
CA TYR A 78 18.74 -10.82 -1.58
C TYR A 78 18.64 -9.40 -2.14
N ASN A 79 17.48 -8.79 -2.00
CA ASN A 79 17.27 -7.38 -2.30
C ASN A 79 17.74 -6.52 -1.13
N TYR A 80 18.72 -5.63 -1.38
CA TYR A 80 19.33 -4.80 -0.35
C TYR A 80 18.31 -3.85 0.28
N ASP A 81 17.52 -3.15 -0.53
CA ASP A 81 16.56 -2.13 -0.07
C ASP A 81 15.49 -2.73 0.86
N THR A 82 15.05 -3.95 0.58
CA THR A 82 14.09 -4.69 1.41
C THR A 82 14.69 -4.98 2.78
N LEU A 83 15.95 -5.43 2.83
CA LEU A 83 16.66 -5.68 4.08
C LEU A 83 16.93 -4.36 4.83
N ALA A 84 17.39 -3.32 4.14
CA ALA A 84 17.67 -2.00 4.71
C ALA A 84 16.41 -1.40 5.34
N SER A 85 15.27 -1.47 4.65
CA SER A 85 13.98 -1.03 5.19
C SER A 85 13.65 -1.79 6.48
N ARG A 86 13.80 -3.11 6.49
CA ARG A 86 13.49 -3.92 7.67
C ARG A 86 14.43 -3.66 8.85
N MET A 87 15.73 -3.48 8.59
CA MET A 87 16.70 -3.15 9.63
C MET A 87 16.45 -1.77 10.23
N ARG A 88 16.04 -0.80 9.40
CA ARG A 88 15.63 0.54 9.84
C ARG A 88 14.42 0.49 10.76
N GLU A 89 13.37 -0.26 10.39
CA GLU A 89 12.20 -0.47 11.26
C GLU A 89 12.61 -1.06 12.62
N LEU A 90 13.47 -2.08 12.63
CA LEU A 90 13.90 -2.72 13.87
C LEU A 90 14.72 -1.79 14.76
N ALA A 91 15.55 -0.91 14.20
CA ALA A 91 16.30 0.07 14.97
C ALA A 91 15.36 1.06 15.68
N TYR A 92 14.31 1.53 14.99
CA TYR A 92 13.30 2.39 15.60
C TYR A 92 12.46 1.70 16.68
N LEU A 93 12.07 0.44 16.46
CA LEU A 93 11.29 -0.34 17.43
C LEU A 93 12.09 -0.71 18.69
N ASN A 94 13.42 -0.59 18.63
CA ASN A 94 14.31 -0.97 19.72
C ASN A 94 15.31 0.14 19.98
N ARG A 95 14.84 1.19 20.66
CA ARG A 95 15.63 2.33 21.12
C ARG A 95 16.97 1.88 21.71
N GLY A 96 18.06 2.49 21.23
CA GLY A 96 19.42 2.20 21.69
C GLY A 96 20.09 0.97 21.04
N ILE A 97 19.40 0.19 20.20
CA ILE A 97 20.03 -0.88 19.42
C ILE A 97 20.62 -0.31 18.13
N THR A 98 21.89 -0.61 17.87
CA THR A 98 22.56 -0.29 16.61
C THR A 98 22.56 -1.51 15.69
N VAL A 99 22.05 -1.34 14.47
CA VAL A 99 22.00 -2.37 13.45
C VAL A 99 22.90 -1.96 12.29
N HIS A 100 23.85 -2.82 11.93
CA HIS A 100 24.73 -2.61 10.78
C HIS A 100 24.31 -3.54 9.64
N LEU A 101 24.03 -2.97 8.46
CA LEU A 101 23.80 -3.71 7.23
C LEU A 101 24.93 -3.42 6.26
N VAL A 102 25.59 -4.47 5.77
CA VAL A 102 26.72 -4.35 4.84
C VAL A 102 26.54 -5.33 3.69
N ASP A 103 26.52 -4.81 2.46
CA ASP A 103 26.48 -5.60 1.24
C ASP A 103 27.88 -5.85 0.69
N ARG A 104 28.30 -7.12 0.74
CA ARG A 104 29.63 -7.55 0.30
C ARG A 104 29.70 -8.00 -1.17
N ARG A 105 28.63 -7.84 -1.96
CA ARG A 105 28.60 -8.23 -3.38
C ARG A 105 29.50 -7.36 -4.25
N ASN A 106 29.47 -6.05 -4.03
CA ASN A 106 30.22 -5.07 -4.82
C ASN A 106 31.20 -4.31 -3.91
N LYS A 107 32.47 -4.30 -4.29
CA LYS A 107 33.50 -3.52 -3.60
C LYS A 107 33.67 -2.18 -4.32
N LYS A 108 33.59 -1.07 -3.58
CA LYS A 108 33.79 0.28 -4.11
C LYS A 108 35.27 0.51 -4.46
N GLU A 109 35.54 1.54 -5.27
CA GLU A 109 36.90 1.90 -5.69
C GLU A 109 37.83 2.23 -4.52
N ASP A 110 37.28 2.78 -3.43
CA ASP A 110 38.00 3.08 -2.18
C ASP A 110 38.27 1.85 -1.30
N GLY A 111 37.83 0.67 -1.74
CA GLY A 111 37.98 -0.60 -1.05
C GLY A 111 36.93 -0.89 0.03
N SER A 112 35.97 0.01 0.26
CA SER A 112 34.85 -0.20 1.16
C SER A 112 33.70 -0.98 0.50
N PHE A 113 32.73 -1.39 1.31
CA PHE A 113 31.50 -2.04 0.87
C PHE A 113 30.32 -1.08 1.01
N GLU A 114 29.28 -1.31 0.24
CA GLU A 114 28.01 -0.60 0.44
C GLU A 114 27.37 -1.04 1.76
N GLY A 115 26.75 -0.12 2.47
CA GLY A 115 26.15 -0.42 3.77
C GLY A 115 25.64 0.82 4.50
N GLU A 116 24.76 0.56 5.46
CA GLU A 116 24.13 1.55 6.31
C GLU A 116 24.21 1.12 7.77
N THR A 117 24.22 2.10 8.67
CA THR A 117 24.09 1.88 10.12
C THR A 117 22.81 2.56 10.58
N PHE A 118 21.95 1.79 11.23
CA PHE A 118 20.66 2.25 11.78
C PHE A 118 20.76 2.31 13.30
N HIS A 119 20.37 3.44 13.87
CA HIS A 119 20.33 3.69 15.31
C HIS A 119 19.23 4.72 15.58
N SER A 120 18.51 4.55 16.70
CA SER A 120 17.45 5.47 17.11
C SER A 120 17.54 5.75 18.60
N GLU A 121 17.47 7.04 18.96
CA GLU A 121 17.53 7.53 20.34
C GLU A 121 16.13 7.76 20.91
N GLU A 122 15.18 8.23 20.10
CA GLU A 122 13.79 8.51 20.50
C GLU A 122 12.78 7.42 20.10
N GLY A 123 13.21 6.38 19.37
CA GLY A 123 12.36 5.23 19.02
C GLY A 123 11.22 5.58 18.07
N LEU A 124 9.97 5.30 18.48
CA LEU A 124 8.80 5.49 17.61
C LEU A 124 8.57 6.95 17.18
N SER A 125 9.02 7.94 17.95
CA SER A 125 8.89 9.36 17.61
C SER A 125 9.73 9.76 16.39
N GLU A 126 10.94 9.22 16.25
CA GLU A 126 11.74 9.37 15.03
C GLU A 126 11.11 8.59 13.87
N PHE A 127 10.58 7.40 14.15
CA PHE A 127 10.04 6.53 13.12
C PHE A 127 8.80 7.14 12.46
N VAL A 128 7.89 7.72 13.25
CA VAL A 128 6.68 8.34 12.70
C VAL A 128 7.04 9.55 11.83
N LYS A 129 8.03 10.36 12.25
CA LYS A 129 8.58 11.47 11.44
C LYS A 129 9.19 10.97 10.14
N PHE A 130 9.95 9.87 10.19
CA PHE A 130 10.52 9.25 9.00
C PHE A 130 9.43 8.79 8.02
N LEU A 131 8.38 8.13 8.52
CA LEU A 131 7.24 7.67 7.69
C LEU A 131 6.39 8.81 7.14
N ASP A 132 6.37 9.95 7.82
CA ASP A 132 5.61 11.13 7.43
C ASP A 132 6.40 12.19 6.67
N GLY A 133 7.71 12.00 6.47
CA GLY A 133 8.61 13.02 5.92
C GLY A 133 8.29 13.54 4.51
N ASN A 134 7.42 12.86 3.76
CA ASN A 134 6.95 13.30 2.44
C ASN A 134 5.58 14.00 2.49
N ARG A 135 4.98 14.18 3.67
CA ARG A 135 3.68 14.82 3.87
C ARG A 135 3.88 16.13 4.63
N GLU A 136 3.03 17.10 4.34
CA GLU A 136 3.06 18.38 5.04
C GLU A 136 2.43 18.20 6.43
N PRO A 137 3.21 18.40 7.52
CA PRO A 137 2.73 18.19 8.87
C PRO A 137 1.69 19.26 9.24
N LEU A 138 0.67 18.87 10.00
CA LEU A 138 -0.30 19.81 10.59
C LEU A 138 0.08 20.25 12.01
N MET A 139 1.03 19.56 12.62
CA MET A 139 1.45 19.72 13.99
C MET A 139 2.97 19.83 14.04
N ASN A 140 3.48 20.55 15.03
CA ASN A 140 4.93 20.68 15.21
C ASN A 140 5.53 19.47 15.92
N ASP A 141 4.80 18.96 16.92
CA ASP A 141 5.29 17.92 17.81
C ASP A 141 4.61 16.56 17.55
N VAL A 142 5.35 15.49 17.89
CA VAL A 142 4.82 14.13 17.82
C VAL A 142 4.07 13.83 19.10
N ILE A 143 2.81 13.41 18.98
CA ILE A 143 2.07 12.87 20.12
C ILE A 143 2.60 11.46 20.37
N SER A 144 3.18 11.23 21.55
CA SER A 144 3.77 9.94 21.89
C SER A 144 3.45 9.50 23.31
N PHE A 145 3.47 8.18 23.52
CA PHE A 145 3.28 7.54 24.81
C PHE A 145 4.15 6.29 24.89
N GLU A 146 4.84 6.13 26.01
CA GLU A 146 5.53 4.90 26.39
C GLU A 146 5.14 4.55 27.83
N GLY A 147 4.61 3.37 28.05
CA GLY A 147 4.24 2.94 29.39
C GLY A 147 3.62 1.55 29.44
N GLU A 148 3.16 1.15 30.62
CA GLU A 148 2.50 -0.13 30.84
C GLU A 148 1.05 0.09 31.26
N LYS A 149 0.11 -0.58 30.59
CA LYS A 149 -1.30 -0.62 30.99
C LYS A 149 -1.75 -2.06 31.13
N ASN A 150 -2.35 -2.39 32.27
CA ASN A 150 -2.84 -3.75 32.59
C ASN A 150 -1.79 -4.87 32.37
N GLY A 151 -0.52 -4.62 32.68
CA GLY A 151 0.56 -5.61 32.48
C GLY A 151 1.09 -5.71 31.05
N VAL A 152 0.62 -4.87 30.12
CA VAL A 152 1.04 -4.83 28.72
C VAL A 152 1.83 -3.54 28.48
N PRO A 153 3.14 -3.60 28.17
CA PRO A 153 3.87 -2.45 27.68
C PRO A 153 3.33 -2.02 26.30
N VAL A 154 2.96 -0.75 26.21
CA VAL A 154 2.39 -0.09 25.04
C VAL A 154 3.24 1.12 24.71
N GLU A 155 3.60 1.22 23.43
CA GLU A 155 4.29 2.39 22.88
C GLU A 155 3.52 2.86 21.64
N VAL A 156 3.19 4.14 21.59
CA VAL A 156 2.43 4.75 20.49
C VAL A 156 3.08 6.06 20.12
N ALA A 157 3.20 6.33 18.82
CA ALA A 157 3.59 7.64 18.30
C ALA A 157 2.69 8.00 17.11
N MET A 158 2.23 9.24 17.04
CA MET A 158 1.36 9.69 15.97
C MET A 158 1.53 11.17 15.63
N VAL A 159 1.25 11.49 14.37
CA VAL A 159 1.22 12.84 13.81
C VAL A 159 0.03 13.00 12.86
N TYR A 160 -0.51 14.20 12.78
CA TYR A 160 -1.44 14.59 11.72
C TYR A 160 -0.71 15.36 10.62
N ASN A 161 -1.13 15.13 9.38
CA ASN A 161 -0.65 15.81 8.19
C ASN A 161 -1.81 16.26 7.31
N THR A 162 -1.56 17.06 6.28
CA THR A 162 -2.60 17.62 5.41
C THR A 162 -3.25 16.61 4.46
N SER A 163 -2.74 15.37 4.37
CA SER A 163 -3.28 14.35 3.47
C SER A 163 -4.62 13.78 3.94
N TYR A 164 -5.23 12.93 3.10
CA TYR A 164 -6.52 12.30 3.34
C TYR A 164 -6.40 10.81 3.70
N ALA A 165 -5.20 10.24 3.65
CA ALA A 165 -5.01 8.81 3.89
C ALA A 165 -4.64 8.55 5.35
N GLU A 166 -5.20 7.47 5.92
CA GLU A 166 -4.73 6.87 7.17
C GLU A 166 -3.47 6.03 6.86
N ASN A 167 -2.37 6.30 7.54
CA ASN A 167 -1.12 5.55 7.44
C ASN A 167 -0.75 4.95 8.80
N LEU A 168 -1.29 3.76 9.07
CA LEU A 168 -1.20 3.12 10.38
C LEU A 168 -0.31 1.88 10.32
N HIS A 169 0.74 1.89 11.14
CA HIS A 169 1.69 0.78 11.28
C HIS A 169 1.51 0.14 12.65
N SER A 170 1.52 -1.19 12.71
CA SER A 170 1.28 -1.87 13.98
C SER A 170 2.21 -3.05 14.19
N TYR A 171 2.68 -3.20 15.42
CA TYR A 171 3.69 -4.16 15.80
C TYR A 171 3.34 -4.86 17.11
N VAL A 172 3.61 -6.16 17.15
CA VAL A 172 3.54 -6.98 18.37
C VAL A 172 4.89 -7.68 18.52
N ASN A 173 5.62 -7.40 19.59
CA ASN A 173 6.95 -7.98 19.82
C ASN A 173 7.89 -7.85 18.60
N ASN A 174 7.94 -6.65 17.99
CA ASN A 174 8.71 -6.31 16.77
C ASN A 174 8.24 -6.98 15.46
N ILE A 175 7.11 -7.69 15.48
CA ILE A 175 6.50 -8.31 14.29
C ILE A 175 5.43 -7.37 13.74
N ASN A 176 5.51 -7.05 12.45
CA ASN A 176 4.52 -6.20 11.78
C ASN A 176 3.20 -6.97 11.60
N THR A 177 2.13 -6.45 12.19
CA THR A 177 0.77 -6.98 12.07
C THR A 177 -0.01 -6.20 11.02
N HIS A 178 0.29 -6.42 9.75
CA HIS A 178 -0.30 -5.67 8.63
C HIS A 178 -1.81 -5.93 8.43
N GLU A 179 -2.33 -7.06 8.91
CA GLU A 179 -3.77 -7.34 8.96
C GLU A 179 -4.45 -6.78 10.22
N GLY A 180 -3.68 -6.10 11.10
CA GLY A 180 -4.16 -5.41 12.29
C GLY A 180 -4.34 -6.34 13.49
N GLY A 181 -5.45 -6.17 14.21
CA GLY A 181 -5.74 -6.98 15.40
C GLY A 181 -6.40 -6.20 16.54
N THR A 182 -6.39 -6.82 17.71
CA THR A 182 -7.03 -6.27 18.92
C THR A 182 -6.38 -4.97 19.43
N HIS A 183 -5.05 -4.85 19.34
CA HIS A 183 -4.30 -3.63 19.64
C HIS A 183 -4.71 -2.48 18.73
N LEU A 184 -4.84 -2.72 17.42
CA LEU A 184 -5.28 -1.72 16.45
C LEU A 184 -6.72 -1.25 16.71
N SER A 185 -7.59 -2.21 17.05
CA SER A 185 -8.97 -1.92 17.42
C SER A 185 -9.04 -1.08 18.70
N GLY A 186 -8.15 -1.36 19.66
CA GLY A 186 -7.96 -0.57 20.88
C GLY A 186 -7.51 0.86 20.59
N PHE A 187 -6.48 1.02 19.74
CA PHE A 187 -5.98 2.32 19.30
C PHE A 187 -7.10 3.16 18.67
N ARG A 188 -7.83 2.59 17.70
CA ARG A 188 -8.95 3.28 17.02
C ARG A 188 -10.03 3.71 17.99
N ARG A 189 -10.39 2.84 18.95
CA ARG A 189 -11.38 3.15 19.98
C ARG A 189 -10.93 4.31 20.87
N GLY A 190 -9.71 4.25 21.40
CA GLY A 190 -9.14 5.29 22.27
C GLY A 190 -9.06 6.65 21.55
N LEU A 191 -8.57 6.64 20.32
CA LEU A 191 -8.47 7.83 19.46
C LEU A 191 -9.85 8.47 19.21
N THR A 192 -10.79 7.70 18.67
CA THR A 192 -12.12 8.23 18.32
C THR A 192 -12.88 8.71 19.57
N HIS A 193 -12.84 7.97 20.67
CA HIS A 193 -13.56 8.36 21.89
C HIS A 193 -13.01 9.66 22.48
N THR A 194 -11.68 9.78 22.57
CA THR A 194 -11.03 10.92 23.23
C THR A 194 -11.17 12.19 22.41
N LEU A 195 -10.88 12.12 21.10
CA LEU A 195 -11.02 13.27 20.22
C LEU A 195 -12.49 13.71 20.08
N LYS A 196 -13.44 12.77 20.03
CA LYS A 196 -14.86 13.11 20.00
C LYS A 196 -15.29 13.82 21.29
N LYS A 197 -14.91 13.28 22.45
CA LYS A 197 -15.20 13.90 23.75
C LYS A 197 -14.66 15.33 23.83
N TYR A 198 -13.42 15.54 23.37
CA TYR A 198 -12.81 16.87 23.31
C TYR A 198 -13.58 17.81 22.36
N ALA A 199 -13.90 17.35 21.14
CA ALA A 199 -14.63 18.13 20.15
C ALA A 199 -16.05 18.52 20.62
N ASP A 200 -16.77 17.59 21.27
CA ASP A 200 -18.08 17.86 21.88
C ASP A 200 -17.96 18.89 23.02
N SER A 201 -16.99 18.73 23.92
CA SER A 201 -16.81 19.63 25.07
C SER A 201 -16.36 21.05 24.70
N SER A 202 -15.68 21.20 23.56
CA SER A 202 -15.20 22.49 23.06
C SER A 202 -16.28 23.30 22.31
N GLY A 203 -17.45 22.72 22.05
CA GLY A 203 -18.55 23.36 21.27
C GLY A 203 -18.23 23.55 19.79
N MET A 204 -17.10 23.02 19.30
CA MET A 204 -16.69 23.15 17.89
C MET A 204 -17.63 22.41 16.92
N LEU A 205 -18.38 21.44 17.44
CA LEU A 205 -19.30 20.61 16.67
C LEU A 205 -20.72 21.20 16.56
N ASP A 206 -21.06 22.24 17.32
CA ASP A 206 -22.44 22.77 17.41
C ASP A 206 -23.01 23.26 16.06
N LYS A 207 -22.14 23.67 15.14
CA LYS A 207 -22.54 24.15 13.80
C LYS A 207 -22.72 23.03 12.78
N LEU A 208 -22.28 21.81 13.08
CA LEU A 208 -22.40 20.68 12.20
C LEU A 208 -23.80 20.08 12.28
N LYS A 209 -24.44 19.92 11.12
CA LYS A 209 -25.79 19.34 11.00
C LYS A 209 -25.78 17.83 10.76
N PHE A 210 -24.65 17.18 10.96
CA PHE A 210 -24.45 15.79 10.60
C PHE A 210 -23.40 15.14 11.49
N ASP A 211 -23.48 13.82 11.61
CA ASP A 211 -22.61 13.06 12.50
C ASP A 211 -21.19 12.90 11.93
N ILE A 212 -20.22 12.95 12.85
CA ILE A 212 -18.83 12.58 12.63
C ILE A 212 -18.67 11.09 12.92
N SER A 213 -18.03 10.40 11.99
CA SER A 213 -17.70 8.98 12.06
C SER A 213 -16.27 8.77 12.59
N GLY A 214 -15.98 7.57 13.08
CA GLY A 214 -14.62 7.24 13.53
C GLY A 214 -13.55 7.38 12.43
N ASP A 215 -13.93 7.22 11.16
CA ASP A 215 -13.03 7.34 10.00
C ASP A 215 -12.54 8.78 9.82
N ASP A 216 -13.39 9.76 10.13
CA ASP A 216 -13.06 11.19 9.98
C ASP A 216 -11.92 11.60 10.94
N PHE A 217 -11.83 10.94 12.11
CA PHE A 217 -10.74 11.16 13.08
C PHE A 217 -9.40 10.57 12.62
N ARG A 218 -9.39 9.66 11.64
CA ARG A 218 -8.17 8.98 11.17
C ARG A 218 -7.67 9.54 9.84
N GLU A 219 -8.42 10.46 9.25
CA GLU A 219 -8.02 11.10 8.00
C GLU A 219 -6.72 11.90 8.21
N GLY A 220 -5.72 11.64 7.36
CA GLY A 220 -4.40 12.29 7.43
C GLY A 220 -3.62 12.00 8.71
N LEU A 221 -3.89 10.87 9.36
CA LEU A 221 -3.16 10.37 10.51
C LEU A 221 -2.05 9.43 10.06
N THR A 222 -0.81 9.70 10.49
CA THR A 222 0.28 8.72 10.46
C THR A 222 0.56 8.29 11.89
N ALA A 223 0.47 6.99 12.17
CA ALA A 223 0.63 6.47 13.53
C ALA A 223 1.31 5.10 13.55
N ILE A 224 2.05 4.85 14.63
CA ILE A 224 2.69 3.58 14.92
C ILE A 224 2.22 3.09 16.28
N VAL A 225 1.78 1.84 16.35
CA VAL A 225 1.34 1.18 17.59
C VAL A 225 2.20 -0.05 17.82
N SER A 226 3.03 -0.04 18.85
CA SER A 226 3.86 -1.17 19.25
C SER A 226 3.42 -1.69 20.62
N VAL A 227 3.17 -2.99 20.71
CA VAL A 227 2.83 -3.64 21.99
C VAL A 227 3.76 -4.81 22.26
N LYS A 228 4.10 -4.97 23.54
CA LYS A 228 4.89 -6.09 24.04
C LYS A 228 3.96 -7.04 24.80
N VAL A 229 3.69 -8.20 24.23
CA VAL A 229 2.77 -9.20 24.80
C VAL A 229 3.58 -10.43 25.20
N ALA A 230 3.40 -10.92 26.43
CA ALA A 230 4.12 -12.10 26.91
C ALA A 230 3.71 -13.38 26.15
N GLU A 231 2.40 -13.59 25.97
CA GLU A 231 1.83 -14.74 25.25
C GLU A 231 0.94 -14.26 24.08
N PRO A 232 1.51 -13.74 22.98
CA PRO A 232 0.73 -13.28 21.84
C PRO A 232 0.08 -14.45 21.11
N GLN A 233 -1.23 -14.33 20.90
CA GLN A 233 -2.06 -15.24 20.13
C GLN A 233 -2.33 -14.59 18.78
N PHE A 234 -1.78 -15.17 17.71
CA PHE A 234 -2.00 -14.69 16.35
C PHE A 234 -3.02 -15.55 15.60
N GLU A 235 -3.77 -14.92 14.71
CA GLU A 235 -4.56 -15.64 13.70
C GLU A 235 -3.58 -16.18 12.64
N GLY A 236 -3.31 -17.49 12.66
CA GLY A 236 -2.42 -18.15 11.70
C GLY A 236 -0.92 -18.01 11.99
N GLN A 237 -0.10 -18.73 11.21
CA GLN A 237 1.35 -18.84 11.42
C GLN A 237 2.14 -17.62 10.93
N THR A 238 1.60 -16.89 9.97
CA THR A 238 2.23 -15.68 9.39
C THR A 238 2.25 -14.50 10.38
N LYS A 239 1.59 -14.64 11.54
CA LYS A 239 1.58 -13.66 12.66
C LYS A 239 1.14 -12.25 12.23
N THR A 240 0.16 -12.20 11.35
CA THR A 240 -0.29 -10.98 10.68
C THR A 240 -1.36 -10.23 11.47
N LYS A 241 -2.10 -10.94 12.34
CA LYS A 241 -3.21 -10.38 13.11
C LYS A 241 -3.23 -10.86 14.55
N LEU A 242 -3.32 -9.93 15.50
CA LEU A 242 -3.36 -10.21 16.94
C LEU A 242 -4.77 -10.51 17.44
N GLY A 243 -4.92 -11.57 18.23
CA GLY A 243 -6.20 -12.05 18.81
C GLY A 243 -6.38 -11.83 20.32
N ASN A 244 -5.34 -11.42 21.07
CA ASN A 244 -5.43 -11.18 22.53
C ASN A 244 -6.43 -10.06 22.86
N ARG A 245 -7.57 -10.40 23.47
CA ARG A 245 -8.66 -9.45 23.72
C ARG A 245 -8.30 -8.37 24.74
N GLU A 246 -7.53 -8.73 25.74
CA GLU A 246 -7.03 -7.88 26.83
C GLU A 246 -6.14 -6.73 26.33
N VAL A 247 -5.46 -6.93 25.20
CA VAL A 247 -4.58 -5.90 24.62
C VAL A 247 -5.39 -4.70 24.11
N SER A 248 -6.62 -4.92 23.64
CA SER A 248 -7.48 -3.84 23.13
C SER A 248 -7.79 -2.80 24.20
N ALA A 249 -8.13 -3.22 25.43
CA ALA A 249 -8.42 -2.31 26.53
C ALA A 249 -7.17 -1.54 26.97
N SER A 250 -6.03 -2.23 27.06
CA SER A 250 -4.74 -1.64 27.46
C SER A 250 -4.28 -0.55 26.50
N VAL A 251 -4.34 -0.81 25.19
CA VAL A 251 -4.01 0.19 24.17
C VAL A 251 -5.02 1.33 24.15
N SER A 252 -6.32 1.04 24.25
CA SER A 252 -7.35 2.08 24.28
C SER A 252 -7.17 3.05 25.45
N GLN A 253 -6.79 2.54 26.63
CA GLN A 253 -6.52 3.37 27.81
C GLN A 253 -5.26 4.21 27.63
N ALA A 254 -4.15 3.61 27.18
CA ALA A 254 -2.90 4.32 26.89
C ALA A 254 -3.11 5.48 25.92
N VAL A 255 -3.81 5.22 24.81
CA VAL A 255 -4.10 6.24 23.80
C VAL A 255 -5.02 7.34 24.33
N SER A 256 -5.99 7.00 25.17
CA SER A 256 -6.91 8.00 25.74
C SER A 256 -6.20 8.93 26.72
N GLU A 257 -5.30 8.39 27.55
CA GLU A 257 -4.46 9.17 28.47
C GLU A 257 -3.51 10.08 27.68
N MET A 258 -2.73 9.50 26.76
CA MET A 258 -1.83 10.24 25.87
C MET A 258 -2.51 11.41 25.17
N LEU A 259 -3.68 11.20 24.58
CA LEU A 259 -4.41 12.25 23.87
C LEU A 259 -5.03 13.26 24.82
N THR A 260 -5.53 12.84 25.98
CA THR A 260 -6.10 13.79 26.95
C THR A 260 -5.02 14.76 27.43
N ASP A 261 -3.87 14.22 27.86
CA ASP A 261 -2.75 15.01 28.35
C ASP A 261 -2.23 15.95 27.24
N TYR A 262 -2.02 15.44 26.02
CA TYR A 262 -1.53 16.25 24.91
C TYR A 262 -2.49 17.39 24.53
N LEU A 263 -3.80 17.10 24.41
CA LEU A 263 -4.79 18.10 23.99
C LEU A 263 -4.99 19.20 25.05
N GLU A 264 -4.80 18.87 26.33
CA GLU A 264 -4.82 19.86 27.42
C GLU A 264 -3.56 20.74 27.42
N GLU A 265 -2.39 20.17 27.14
CA GLU A 265 -1.12 20.90 27.06
C GLU A 265 -0.99 21.74 25.78
N HIS A 266 -1.58 21.29 24.67
CA HIS A 266 -1.42 21.88 23.33
C HIS A 266 -2.78 22.28 22.72
N PRO A 267 -3.45 23.33 23.23
CA PRO A 267 -4.79 23.71 22.80
C PRO A 267 -4.87 24.17 21.34
N GLU A 268 -3.82 24.77 20.77
CA GLU A 268 -3.81 25.21 19.37
C GLU A 268 -3.74 24.00 18.40
N ASP A 269 -2.93 23.01 18.72
CA ASP A 269 -2.88 21.75 17.98
C ASP A 269 -4.21 21.01 18.09
N ALA A 270 -4.80 20.97 19.28
CA ALA A 270 -6.10 20.36 19.51
C ALA A 270 -7.20 20.97 18.64
N LYS A 271 -7.24 22.31 18.52
CA LYS A 271 -8.16 23.01 17.61
C LYS A 271 -7.90 22.63 16.15
N THR A 272 -6.64 22.57 15.75
CA THR A 272 -6.23 22.24 14.38
C THR A 272 -6.65 20.82 13.99
N ILE A 273 -6.45 19.84 14.89
CA ILE A 273 -6.91 18.46 14.72
C ILE A 273 -8.43 18.43 14.55
N VAL A 274 -9.19 19.05 15.46
CA VAL A 274 -10.66 19.06 15.38
C VAL A 274 -11.14 19.71 14.08
N GLN A 275 -10.55 20.83 13.66
CA GLN A 275 -10.88 21.46 12.37
C GLN A 275 -10.64 20.53 11.19
N LYS A 276 -9.53 19.78 11.17
CA LYS A 276 -9.27 18.78 10.14
C LYS A 276 -10.36 17.71 10.11
N VAL A 277 -10.75 17.19 11.28
CA VAL A 277 -11.83 16.18 11.39
C VAL A 277 -13.16 16.73 10.89
N ILE A 278 -13.48 17.99 11.18
CA ILE A 278 -14.68 18.67 10.67
C ILE A 278 -14.65 18.73 9.13
N LEU A 279 -13.50 19.10 8.54
CA LEU A 279 -13.33 19.13 7.08
C LEU A 279 -13.46 17.74 6.45
N ALA A 280 -12.86 16.72 7.07
CA ALA A 280 -13.00 15.32 6.65
C ALA A 280 -14.47 14.87 6.65
N ALA A 281 -15.20 15.15 7.74
CA ALA A 281 -16.61 14.84 7.86
C ALA A 281 -17.46 15.59 6.82
N GLN A 282 -17.19 16.89 6.60
CA GLN A 282 -17.84 17.68 5.53
C GLN A 282 -17.59 17.06 4.15
N ALA A 283 -16.35 16.68 3.85
CA ALA A 283 -15.97 16.06 2.58
C ALA A 283 -16.64 14.69 2.39
N ARG A 284 -16.74 13.87 3.43
CA ARG A 284 -17.44 12.58 3.40
C ARG A 284 -18.93 12.76 3.13
N HIS A 285 -19.60 13.67 3.83
CA HIS A 285 -21.02 13.95 3.62
C HIS A 285 -21.29 14.56 2.24
N ALA A 286 -20.40 15.44 1.75
CA ALA A 286 -20.46 15.94 0.38
C ALA A 286 -20.29 14.80 -0.64
N ALA A 287 -19.34 13.87 -0.40
CA ALA A 287 -19.12 12.71 -1.26
C ALA A 287 -20.31 11.74 -1.24
N GLN A 288 -20.95 11.54 -0.08
CA GLN A 288 -22.17 10.74 0.03
C GLN A 288 -23.32 11.37 -0.76
N LYS A 289 -23.54 12.68 -0.60
CA LYS A 289 -24.54 13.42 -1.39
C LYS A 289 -24.24 13.39 -2.89
N ALA A 290 -22.97 13.52 -3.27
CA ALA A 290 -22.55 13.41 -4.67
C ALA A 290 -22.81 12.01 -5.23
N ARG A 291 -22.47 10.95 -4.48
CA ARG A 291 -22.79 9.56 -4.83
C ARG A 291 -24.29 9.34 -4.96
N GLU A 292 -25.09 9.81 -4.00
CA GLU A 292 -26.56 9.72 -4.05
C GLU A 292 -27.13 10.47 -5.26
N MET A 293 -26.58 11.65 -5.61
CA MET A 293 -26.99 12.39 -6.81
C MET A 293 -26.64 11.65 -8.11
N VAL A 294 -25.46 11.01 -8.17
CA VAL A 294 -25.07 10.16 -9.31
C VAL A 294 -26.02 8.98 -9.41
N GLN A 295 -26.24 8.23 -8.33
CA GLN A 295 -27.18 7.10 -8.30
C GLN A 295 -28.62 7.52 -8.67
N ARG A 296 -29.13 8.63 -8.12
CA ARG A 296 -30.47 9.14 -8.45
C ARG A 296 -30.58 9.54 -9.91
N LYS A 297 -29.55 10.14 -10.50
CA LYS A 297 -29.51 10.41 -11.95
C LYS A 297 -29.57 9.10 -12.73
N THR A 298 -28.80 8.08 -12.35
CA THR A 298 -28.83 6.77 -13.02
C THR A 298 -30.19 6.07 -12.91
N VAL A 299 -30.89 6.20 -11.77
CA VAL A 299 -32.21 5.57 -11.54
C VAL A 299 -33.35 6.34 -12.23
N MET A 300 -33.30 7.68 -12.26
CA MET A 300 -34.31 8.51 -12.93
C MET A 300 -34.06 8.68 -14.44
N SER A 301 -32.83 8.45 -14.92
CA SER A 301 -32.52 8.44 -16.35
C SER A 301 -32.74 7.05 -16.96
N ILE A 302 -33.98 6.72 -17.31
CA ILE A 302 -34.32 5.55 -18.15
C ILE A 302 -33.77 5.71 -19.60
N GLY A 303 -32.78 6.57 -19.87
CA GLY A 303 -32.25 6.73 -21.24
C GLY A 303 -31.16 7.77 -21.46
N GLY A 304 -30.24 7.99 -20.52
CA GLY A 304 -29.18 9.00 -20.68
C GLY A 304 -27.78 8.41 -20.58
N LEU A 305 -27.34 7.63 -21.56
CA LEU A 305 -25.90 7.37 -21.71
C LEU A 305 -25.14 8.70 -21.82
N PRO A 306 -23.87 8.79 -21.38
CA PRO A 306 -23.09 10.02 -21.52
C PRO A 306 -23.18 10.52 -22.97
N GLY A 307 -23.45 11.82 -23.17
CA GLY A 307 -23.64 12.36 -24.54
C GLY A 307 -22.42 12.20 -25.46
N LYS A 308 -21.24 11.92 -24.89
CA LYS A 308 -20.01 11.62 -25.63
C LYS A 308 -19.84 10.13 -25.95
N LEU A 309 -20.53 9.24 -25.25
CA LEU A 309 -20.43 7.81 -25.47
C LEU A 309 -21.02 7.47 -26.84
N SER A 310 -20.19 6.89 -27.70
CA SER A 310 -20.66 6.21 -28.90
C SER A 310 -20.87 4.76 -28.53
N ASP A 311 -22.11 4.31 -28.37
CA ASP A 311 -22.41 2.97 -27.89
C ASP A 311 -22.33 1.89 -28.98
N CYS A 312 -22.35 0.61 -28.60
CA CYS A 312 -22.48 -0.54 -29.49
C CYS A 312 -23.93 -1.04 -29.55
N SER A 313 -24.27 -1.86 -30.55
CA SER A 313 -25.64 -2.41 -30.68
C SER A 313 -25.87 -3.69 -29.89
N GLU A 314 -24.83 -4.50 -29.67
CA GLU A 314 -24.85 -5.70 -28.83
C GLU A 314 -25.15 -5.31 -27.38
N GLN A 315 -25.90 -6.16 -26.68
CA GLN A 315 -26.32 -5.97 -25.29
C GLN A 315 -25.73 -7.01 -24.34
N ASP A 316 -25.14 -8.08 -24.89
CA ASP A 316 -24.45 -9.11 -24.11
C ASP A 316 -23.10 -8.59 -23.57
N PRO A 317 -22.97 -8.33 -22.25
CA PRO A 317 -21.78 -7.70 -21.67
C PRO A 317 -20.48 -8.49 -21.91
N GLU A 318 -20.56 -9.81 -22.06
CA GLU A 318 -19.39 -10.67 -22.33
C GLU A 318 -18.76 -10.40 -23.69
N LYS A 319 -19.56 -9.96 -24.66
CA LYS A 319 -19.13 -9.64 -26.02
C LYS A 319 -18.78 -8.17 -26.20
N CYS A 320 -19.37 -7.31 -25.36
CA CYS A 320 -19.22 -5.87 -25.47
C CYS A 320 -17.86 -5.36 -24.95
N GLU A 321 -17.25 -4.47 -25.73
CA GLU A 321 -15.98 -3.81 -25.42
C GLU A 321 -16.18 -2.31 -25.29
N LEU A 322 -15.60 -1.68 -24.27
CA LEU A 322 -15.55 -0.23 -24.12
C LEU A 322 -14.12 0.28 -24.27
N TYR A 323 -13.90 1.16 -25.25
CA TYR A 323 -12.62 1.83 -25.46
C TYR A 323 -12.64 3.22 -24.81
N LEU A 324 -11.76 3.44 -23.83
CA LEU A 324 -11.48 4.75 -23.24
C LEU A 324 -10.37 5.40 -24.06
N VAL A 325 -10.68 6.51 -24.73
CA VAL A 325 -9.79 7.11 -25.74
C VAL A 325 -9.35 8.51 -25.33
N GLU A 326 -8.09 8.85 -25.57
CA GLU A 326 -7.53 10.18 -25.30
C GLU A 326 -8.06 11.24 -26.28
N GLY A 327 -8.96 12.10 -25.80
CA GLY A 327 -9.46 13.25 -26.54
C GLY A 327 -10.51 12.93 -27.61
N ASP A 328 -11.19 13.99 -28.06
CA ASP A 328 -12.25 13.89 -29.09
C ASP A 328 -11.67 13.55 -30.48
N SER A 329 -10.39 13.88 -30.73
CA SER A 329 -9.70 13.59 -31.99
C SER A 329 -9.51 12.08 -32.21
N ALA A 330 -8.81 11.41 -31.27
CA ALA A 330 -8.65 9.97 -31.34
C ALA A 330 -10.00 9.25 -31.16
N GLY A 331 -10.93 9.80 -30.37
CA GLY A 331 -12.30 9.33 -30.26
C GLY A 331 -13.05 9.31 -31.60
N GLY A 332 -12.87 10.32 -32.45
CA GLY A 332 -13.45 10.36 -33.80
C GLY A 332 -12.90 9.26 -34.72
N THR A 333 -11.58 9.08 -34.72
CA THR A 333 -10.91 8.02 -35.49
C THR A 333 -11.31 6.62 -35.01
N ALA A 334 -11.32 6.40 -33.70
CA ALA A 334 -11.74 5.15 -33.09
C ALA A 334 -13.22 4.84 -33.41
N LYS A 335 -14.10 5.84 -33.36
CA LYS A 335 -15.51 5.70 -33.73
C LYS A 335 -15.69 5.27 -35.19
N ALA A 336 -14.87 5.80 -36.10
CA ALA A 336 -14.94 5.45 -37.51
C ALA A 336 -14.35 4.06 -37.81
N GLY A 337 -13.32 3.64 -37.07
CA GLY A 337 -12.61 2.39 -37.27
C GLY A 337 -13.17 1.16 -36.54
N ARG A 338 -14.08 1.35 -35.58
CA ARG A 338 -14.62 0.27 -34.75
C ARG A 338 -15.62 -0.62 -35.48
N ASP A 339 -15.79 -1.83 -34.96
CA ASP A 339 -17.02 -2.60 -35.19
C ASP A 339 -18.13 -2.11 -34.26
N ARG A 340 -19.10 -1.36 -34.83
CA ARG A 340 -20.23 -0.81 -34.07
C ARG A 340 -21.13 -1.88 -33.44
N ASN A 341 -20.99 -3.14 -33.85
CA ASN A 341 -21.80 -4.22 -33.30
C ASN A 341 -21.48 -4.43 -31.82
N PHE A 342 -20.19 -4.50 -31.44
CA PHE A 342 -19.78 -4.85 -30.08
C PHE A 342 -18.80 -3.86 -29.43
N GLN A 343 -18.28 -2.85 -30.16
CA GLN A 343 -17.31 -1.90 -29.62
C GLN A 343 -17.92 -0.53 -29.36
N ALA A 344 -17.87 -0.07 -28.11
CA ALA A 344 -18.25 1.26 -27.65
C ALA A 344 -17.01 2.16 -27.49
N ILE A 345 -17.15 3.46 -27.73
CA ILE A 345 -16.06 4.44 -27.62
C ILE A 345 -16.47 5.56 -26.68
N LEU A 346 -15.66 5.81 -25.64
CA LEU A 346 -15.80 6.93 -24.73
C LEU A 346 -14.55 7.82 -24.79
N PRO A 347 -14.61 8.99 -25.45
CA PRO A 347 -13.51 9.94 -25.45
C PRO A 347 -13.43 10.68 -24.12
N LEU A 348 -12.23 10.74 -23.55
CA LEU A 348 -11.90 11.46 -22.31
C LEU A 348 -11.24 12.79 -22.63
N ARG A 349 -11.66 13.88 -21.98
CA ARG A 349 -11.06 15.21 -22.21
C ARG A 349 -9.99 15.54 -21.19
N GLY A 350 -8.80 15.87 -21.69
CA GLY A 350 -7.67 16.28 -20.87
C GLY A 350 -7.16 15.15 -19.96
N LYS A 351 -6.31 15.53 -19.00
CA LYS A 351 -5.80 14.59 -18.00
C LYS A 351 -6.90 14.30 -16.98
N ILE A 352 -7.14 13.01 -16.70
CA ILE A 352 -8.08 12.62 -15.65
C ILE A 352 -7.64 13.19 -14.30
N LEU A 353 -8.60 13.48 -13.43
CA LEU A 353 -8.31 13.90 -12.07
C LEU A 353 -7.49 12.80 -11.36
N ASN A 354 -6.35 13.17 -10.78
CA ASN A 354 -5.58 12.24 -9.95
C ASN A 354 -6.36 11.95 -8.67
N VAL A 355 -7.01 10.79 -8.65
CA VAL A 355 -7.89 10.39 -7.55
C VAL A 355 -7.15 9.99 -6.28
N GLU A 356 -5.84 9.76 -6.35
CA GLU A 356 -5.02 9.47 -5.17
C GLU A 356 -4.77 10.75 -4.34
N LYS A 357 -4.71 11.89 -5.02
CA LYS A 357 -4.48 13.21 -4.38
C LYS A 357 -5.77 14.00 -4.16
N ALA A 358 -6.88 13.60 -4.77
CA ALA A 358 -8.14 14.34 -4.72
C ALA A 358 -9.07 13.85 -3.60
N MET A 359 -9.79 14.78 -3.00
CA MET A 359 -10.87 14.47 -2.05
C MET A 359 -11.99 13.68 -2.74
N GLN A 360 -12.60 12.71 -2.04
CA GLN A 360 -13.65 11.84 -2.62
C GLN A 360 -14.81 12.62 -3.26
N HIS A 361 -15.26 13.74 -2.69
CA HIS A 361 -16.35 14.52 -3.29
C HIS A 361 -15.97 15.10 -4.65
N LYS A 362 -14.72 15.59 -4.81
CA LYS A 362 -14.22 16.09 -6.10
C LYS A 362 -14.12 14.99 -7.15
N VAL A 363 -13.81 13.76 -6.72
CA VAL A 363 -13.80 12.58 -7.59
C VAL A 363 -15.20 12.31 -8.13
N PHE A 364 -16.22 12.28 -7.27
CA PHE A 364 -17.61 12.06 -7.69
C PHE A 364 -18.25 13.26 -8.39
N GLU A 365 -17.73 14.46 -8.21
CA GLU A 365 -18.15 15.67 -8.92
C GLU A 365 -17.51 15.79 -10.30
N ASN A 366 -16.40 15.09 -10.57
CA ASN A 366 -15.70 15.15 -11.84
C ASN A 366 -16.54 14.51 -12.97
N GLU A 367 -16.74 15.28 -14.05
CA GLU A 367 -17.59 14.86 -15.16
C GLU A 367 -17.05 13.65 -15.93
N GLU A 368 -15.73 13.53 -16.15
CA GLU A 368 -15.14 12.39 -16.84
C GLU A 368 -15.30 11.10 -16.03
N ILE A 369 -15.13 11.18 -14.71
CA ILE A 369 -15.36 10.06 -13.79
C ILE A 369 -16.84 9.66 -13.78
N LYS A 370 -17.76 10.62 -13.66
CA LYS A 370 -19.21 10.34 -13.76
C LYS A 370 -19.58 9.67 -15.08
N ASN A 371 -18.98 10.11 -16.18
CA ASN A 371 -19.21 9.52 -17.49
C ASN A 371 -18.74 8.07 -17.55
N ILE A 372 -17.60 7.74 -16.94
CA ILE A 372 -17.11 6.34 -16.87
C ILE A 372 -18.08 5.47 -16.05
N PHE A 373 -18.49 5.91 -14.85
CA PHE A 373 -19.49 5.19 -14.04
C PHE A 373 -20.78 4.92 -14.83
N THR A 374 -21.29 5.97 -15.48
CA THR A 374 -22.55 5.89 -16.24
C THR A 374 -22.41 5.01 -17.49
N ALA A 375 -21.29 5.09 -18.21
CA ALA A 375 -21.02 4.27 -19.38
C ALA A 375 -20.98 2.79 -19.00
N LEU A 376 -20.20 2.44 -17.97
CA LEU A 376 -20.04 1.05 -17.50
C LEU A 376 -21.32 0.47 -16.89
N GLY A 377 -22.26 1.32 -16.44
CA GLY A 377 -23.47 0.88 -15.76
C GLY A 377 -23.24 0.41 -14.31
N VAL A 378 -22.06 0.68 -13.76
CA VAL A 378 -21.70 0.30 -12.39
C VAL A 378 -22.09 1.40 -11.40
N THR A 379 -22.40 0.97 -10.18
CA THR A 379 -22.73 1.89 -9.07
C THR A 379 -21.90 1.52 -7.85
N ILE A 380 -21.74 2.46 -6.92
CA ILE A 380 -21.09 2.19 -5.63
C ILE A 380 -22.16 1.90 -4.61
N GLY A 381 -22.03 0.81 -3.87
CA GLY A 381 -22.95 0.32 -2.85
C GLY A 381 -23.70 -0.94 -3.29
N THR A 382 -23.56 -2.00 -2.51
CA THR A 382 -24.40 -3.20 -2.55
C THR A 382 -25.34 -3.21 -1.33
N GLU A 383 -26.30 -4.14 -1.27
CA GLU A 383 -27.16 -4.32 -0.09
C GLU A 383 -26.35 -4.67 1.18
N GLU A 384 -25.18 -5.26 1.00
CA GLU A 384 -24.30 -5.74 2.07
C GLU A 384 -23.19 -4.74 2.43
N ASP A 385 -22.69 -3.96 1.45
CA ASP A 385 -21.62 -2.99 1.66
C ASP A 385 -21.87 -1.68 0.88
N PRO A 386 -22.11 -0.54 1.58
CA PRO A 386 -22.32 0.76 0.94
C PRO A 386 -21.08 1.34 0.23
N ARG A 387 -19.91 0.70 0.36
CA ARG A 387 -18.66 1.08 -0.30
C ARG A 387 -18.24 0.15 -1.45
N ALA A 388 -18.81 -1.05 -1.54
CA ALA A 388 -18.44 -2.02 -2.57
C ALA A 388 -18.90 -1.60 -3.97
N LEU A 389 -18.16 -1.98 -5.02
CA LEU A 389 -18.60 -1.75 -6.39
C LEU A 389 -19.69 -2.75 -6.78
N ASN A 390 -20.85 -2.25 -7.19
CA ASN A 390 -21.93 -3.07 -7.71
C ASN A 390 -21.78 -3.27 -9.23
N LEU A 391 -21.47 -4.51 -9.60
CA LEU A 391 -21.27 -4.97 -10.97
C LEU A 391 -22.53 -5.57 -11.62
N SER A 392 -23.67 -5.63 -10.93
CA SER A 392 -24.87 -6.35 -11.42
C SER A 392 -25.43 -5.80 -12.74
N LYS A 393 -25.08 -4.56 -13.10
CA LYS A 393 -25.47 -3.88 -14.34
C LYS A 393 -24.27 -3.52 -15.21
N LEU A 394 -23.14 -4.19 -15.02
CA LEU A 394 -21.95 -3.98 -15.84
C LEU A 394 -22.28 -4.24 -17.32
N ARG A 395 -21.97 -3.28 -18.17
CA ARG A 395 -22.34 -3.30 -19.61
C ARG A 395 -21.24 -3.83 -20.53
N TYR A 396 -19.99 -3.86 -20.07
CA TYR A 396 -18.83 -4.25 -20.88
C TYR A 396 -17.88 -5.08 -20.02
N HIS A 397 -17.61 -6.32 -20.42
CA HIS A 397 -16.63 -7.19 -19.74
C HIS A 397 -15.20 -6.95 -20.21
N LYS A 398 -15.01 -6.17 -21.27
CA LYS A 398 -13.70 -5.68 -21.69
C LYS A 398 -13.68 -4.17 -21.73
N ILE A 399 -12.80 -3.59 -20.92
CA ILE A 399 -12.58 -2.16 -20.83
C ILE A 399 -11.15 -1.91 -21.28
N VAL A 400 -11.00 -1.31 -22.45
CA VAL A 400 -9.71 -1.11 -23.12
C VAL A 400 -9.30 0.35 -22.99
N ILE A 401 -8.18 0.59 -22.33
CA ILE A 401 -7.53 1.90 -22.25
C ILE A 401 -6.69 2.08 -23.51
N MET A 402 -7.06 3.04 -24.37
CA MET A 402 -6.38 3.33 -25.62
C MET A 402 -5.87 4.77 -25.61
N CYS A 403 -4.60 4.91 -25.22
CA CYS A 403 -3.87 6.18 -25.17
C CYS A 403 -2.72 6.16 -26.18
N ASP A 404 -2.22 7.36 -26.53
CA ASP A 404 -1.11 7.48 -27.47
C ASP A 404 0.20 6.95 -26.85
N ALA A 405 1.12 6.48 -27.70
CA ALA A 405 2.39 5.88 -27.31
C ALA A 405 3.46 6.94 -26.94
N ASP A 406 3.05 7.99 -26.23
CA ASP A 406 3.90 9.08 -25.77
C ASP A 406 3.88 9.22 -24.23
N ILE A 407 4.57 10.26 -23.74
CA ILE A 407 4.69 10.53 -22.31
C ILE A 407 3.35 10.94 -21.69
N ASP A 408 2.51 11.67 -22.44
CA ASP A 408 1.22 12.15 -21.97
C ASP A 408 0.18 11.02 -21.94
N GLY A 409 0.15 10.16 -22.96
CA GLY A 409 -0.67 8.96 -23.00
C GLY A 409 -0.30 7.96 -21.90
N SER A 410 0.99 7.77 -21.64
CA SER A 410 1.46 6.95 -20.51
C SER A 410 1.01 7.51 -19.15
N HIS A 411 1.00 8.84 -19.00
CA HIS A 411 0.51 9.50 -17.80
C HIS A 411 -1.02 9.35 -17.65
N ILE A 412 -1.79 9.52 -18.72
CA ILE A 412 -3.24 9.32 -18.70
C ILE A 412 -3.60 7.87 -18.39
N ALA A 413 -2.92 6.90 -19.00
CA ALA A 413 -3.09 5.48 -18.69
C ALA A 413 -2.83 5.21 -17.21
N THR A 414 -1.77 5.77 -16.64
CA THR A 414 -1.46 5.65 -15.20
C THR A 414 -2.57 6.22 -14.32
N LEU A 415 -3.12 7.38 -14.68
CA LEU A 415 -4.22 8.01 -13.93
C LEU A 415 -5.51 7.19 -14.00
N ILE A 416 -5.84 6.64 -15.17
CA ILE A 416 -7.00 5.75 -15.36
C ILE A 416 -6.82 4.45 -14.57
N LEU A 417 -5.65 3.83 -14.63
CA LEU A 417 -5.33 2.62 -13.87
C LEU A 417 -5.41 2.87 -12.36
N THR A 418 -4.91 4.00 -11.89
CA THR A 418 -5.02 4.42 -10.49
C THR A 418 -6.49 4.56 -10.10
N PHE A 419 -7.32 5.13 -10.96
CA PHE A 419 -8.75 5.22 -10.74
C PHE A 419 -9.43 3.85 -10.63
N PHE A 420 -9.19 2.94 -11.59
CA PHE A 420 -9.73 1.57 -11.52
C PHE A 420 -9.24 0.84 -10.27
N PHE A 421 -7.96 0.93 -9.94
CA PHE A 421 -7.40 0.28 -8.75
C PHE A 421 -8.03 0.78 -7.45
N ARG A 422 -8.36 2.09 -7.35
CA ARG A 422 -8.86 2.69 -6.11
C ARG A 422 -10.37 2.63 -5.94
N TYR A 423 -11.14 2.70 -7.04
CA TYR A 423 -12.61 2.80 -6.99
C TYR A 423 -13.34 1.64 -7.65
N MET A 424 -12.64 0.80 -8.41
CA MET A 424 -13.23 -0.31 -9.17
C MET A 424 -12.30 -1.54 -9.20
N ARG A 425 -11.71 -1.87 -8.04
CA ARG A 425 -10.67 -2.89 -7.93
C ARG A 425 -11.15 -4.25 -8.43
N GLU A 426 -12.43 -4.55 -8.19
CA GLU A 426 -13.11 -5.77 -8.61
C GLU A 426 -13.07 -5.96 -10.14
N LEU A 427 -13.09 -4.87 -10.93
CA LEU A 427 -12.94 -4.95 -12.38
C LEU A 427 -11.52 -5.37 -12.79
N VAL A 428 -10.52 -4.94 -12.03
CA VAL A 428 -9.11 -5.32 -12.26
C VAL A 428 -8.89 -6.77 -11.86
N GLU A 429 -9.39 -7.17 -10.69
CA GLU A 429 -9.27 -8.53 -10.15
C GLU A 429 -10.00 -9.57 -11.02
N ASN A 430 -11.16 -9.22 -11.57
CA ASN A 430 -11.91 -10.07 -12.51
C ASN A 430 -11.34 -10.07 -13.94
N GLY A 431 -10.26 -9.32 -14.20
CA GLY A 431 -9.60 -9.29 -15.50
C GLY A 431 -10.37 -8.56 -16.60
N HIS A 432 -11.21 -7.57 -16.25
CA HIS A 432 -11.99 -6.79 -17.23
C HIS A 432 -11.22 -5.59 -17.81
N VAL A 433 -10.11 -5.17 -17.21
CA VAL A 433 -9.35 -3.97 -17.61
C VAL A 433 -8.13 -4.35 -18.48
N TYR A 434 -8.03 -3.75 -19.65
CA TYR A 434 -6.99 -3.99 -20.66
C TYR A 434 -6.34 -2.68 -21.08
N ILE A 435 -5.10 -2.75 -21.56
CA ILE A 435 -4.38 -1.64 -22.19
C ILE A 435 -4.14 -1.99 -23.65
N ALA A 436 -4.54 -1.13 -24.56
CA ALA A 436 -4.23 -1.29 -25.98
C ALA A 436 -2.74 -1.05 -26.22
N THR A 437 -2.11 -1.92 -27.00
CA THR A 437 -0.72 -1.76 -27.43
C THR A 437 -0.68 -1.46 -28.93
N PRO A 438 -0.81 -0.18 -29.35
CA PRO A 438 -0.69 0.19 -30.75
C PRO A 438 0.75 -0.07 -31.25
N PRO A 439 0.94 -0.25 -32.57
CA PRO A 439 2.28 -0.42 -33.14
C PRO A 439 3.08 0.88 -33.02
N LEU A 440 4.37 0.76 -32.68
CA LEU A 440 5.29 1.90 -32.56
C LEU A 440 5.78 2.40 -33.92
N TYR A 441 5.89 1.49 -34.89
CA TYR A 441 6.47 1.78 -36.20
C TYR A 441 5.64 1.21 -37.34
N LEU A 442 5.70 1.88 -38.48
CA LEU A 442 5.30 1.35 -39.78
C LEU A 442 6.48 1.44 -40.75
N VAL A 443 6.98 0.28 -41.16
CA VAL A 443 8.08 0.15 -42.13
C VAL A 443 7.48 0.00 -43.52
N LYS A 444 7.91 0.84 -44.47
CA LYS A 444 7.40 0.88 -45.84
C LYS A 444 8.53 0.73 -46.86
N LYS A 445 8.37 -0.15 -47.84
CA LYS A 445 9.26 -0.23 -49.01
C LYS A 445 8.47 -0.52 -50.29
N GLY A 446 8.35 0.49 -51.16
CA GLY A 446 7.48 0.43 -52.33
C GLY A 446 6.03 0.17 -51.93
N ALA A 447 5.48 -0.97 -52.37
CA ALA A 447 4.13 -1.42 -52.00
C ALA A 447 4.06 -2.18 -50.67
N LYS A 448 5.18 -2.69 -50.14
CA LYS A 448 5.21 -3.45 -48.87
C LYS A 448 5.08 -2.50 -47.68
N LYS A 449 4.23 -2.86 -46.72
CA LYS A 449 4.01 -2.13 -45.46
C LYS A 449 3.85 -3.13 -44.33
N GLN A 450 4.57 -2.94 -43.22
CA GLN A 450 4.47 -3.81 -42.06
C GLN A 450 4.64 -3.01 -40.77
N TYR A 451 3.79 -3.30 -39.78
CA TYR A 451 3.82 -2.66 -38.46
C TYR A 451 4.79 -3.39 -37.54
N ALA A 452 5.40 -2.65 -36.60
CA ALA A 452 6.30 -3.20 -35.59
C ALA A 452 5.97 -2.64 -34.20
N TRP A 453 6.07 -3.49 -33.19
CA TRP A 453 5.79 -3.16 -31.79
C TRP A 453 7.06 -2.98 -30.94
N SER A 454 8.23 -3.32 -31.48
CA SER A 454 9.50 -3.10 -30.81
C SER A 454 10.59 -2.65 -31.79
N ASP A 455 11.68 -2.07 -31.25
CA ASP A 455 12.87 -1.75 -32.04
C ASP A 455 13.46 -2.99 -32.72
N LYS A 456 13.45 -4.14 -32.01
CA LYS A 456 13.92 -5.42 -32.56
C LYS A 456 13.10 -5.88 -33.75
N GLU A 457 11.76 -5.79 -33.65
CA GLU A 457 10.88 -6.12 -34.77
C GLU A 457 11.07 -5.16 -35.95
N ARG A 458 11.21 -3.86 -35.66
CA ARG A 458 11.51 -2.86 -36.69
C ARG A 458 12.79 -3.22 -37.44
N ASP A 459 13.87 -3.54 -36.72
CA ASP A 459 15.17 -3.85 -37.31
C ASP A 459 15.14 -5.17 -38.09
N ALA A 460 14.36 -6.17 -37.63
CA ALA A 460 14.11 -7.40 -38.37
C ALA A 460 13.36 -7.12 -39.69
N ILE A 461 12.30 -6.31 -39.67
CA ILE A 461 11.53 -5.94 -40.87
C ILE A 461 12.39 -5.12 -41.84
N ILE A 462 13.25 -4.22 -41.34
CA ILE A 462 14.21 -3.48 -42.17
C ILE A 462 15.19 -4.43 -42.84
N SER A 463 15.70 -5.42 -42.12
CA SER A 463 16.62 -6.43 -42.65
C SER A 463 15.95 -7.28 -43.74
N GLU A 464 14.68 -7.63 -43.56
CA GLU A 464 13.90 -8.37 -44.56
C GLU A 464 13.57 -7.51 -45.80
N PHE A 465 13.19 -6.25 -45.59
CA PHE A 465 12.83 -5.36 -46.69
C PHE A 465 14.09 -4.89 -47.44
N GLY A 466 15.25 -4.84 -46.79
CA GLY A 466 16.54 -4.38 -47.30
C GLY A 466 16.69 -2.84 -47.26
N GLU A 467 17.88 -2.35 -47.60
CA GLU A 467 18.25 -0.92 -47.56
C GLU A 467 17.25 -0.03 -48.35
N ASN A 468 17.07 1.23 -47.90
CA ASN A 468 16.07 2.23 -48.36
C ASN A 468 14.61 2.04 -47.89
N SER A 469 14.37 1.36 -46.77
CA SER A 469 13.04 1.30 -46.15
C SER A 469 12.68 2.60 -45.43
N LYS A 470 11.48 3.16 -45.66
CA LYS A 470 10.98 4.35 -44.96
C LYS A 470 10.32 3.93 -43.64
N ILE A 471 10.72 4.56 -42.54
CA ILE A 471 10.18 4.32 -41.21
C ILE A 471 9.26 5.48 -40.84
N GLN A 472 8.03 5.17 -40.47
CA GLN A 472 7.12 6.11 -39.83
C GLN A 472 6.96 5.69 -38.37
N ARG A 473 7.30 6.56 -37.43
CA ARG A 473 7.02 6.39 -36.01
C ARG A 473 5.64 6.96 -35.70
N TYR A 474 4.86 6.22 -34.93
CA TYR A 474 3.57 6.70 -34.41
C TYR A 474 3.74 7.41 -33.08
#